data_AF-A0AA96X6B8-F1
#
_entry.id   AF-A0AA96X6B8-F1
#
_cell.length_a   1.000
_cell.length_b   1.000
_cell.length_c   1.000
_cell.angle_alpha   90.00
_cell.angle_beta   90.00
_cell.angle_gamma   90.00
#
_symmetry.space_group_name_H-M   'P 1'
#
loop_
_entity.id
_entity.type
_entity.pdbx_description
1 polymer ?
#
loop_
_entity_poly.entity_id
_entity_poly.type
_entity_poly.pdbx_seq_one_letter_code
_entity_poly.pdbx_strand_id
1 'polypeptide(L)'
;MKYGGIEKGAELVPARAGSSNGFGLLNAVGNVQEWGLGTEGELLALGGSRIDPMSRCLATTKKLHNGQPDEFTGFRVVRDVN
;
A
#
# COMPACT_ATOMS: atom_id res chain seq x y z
N MET A 1 -8.54 -15.47 20.63
CA MET A 1 -10.01 -15.69 20.74
C MET A 1 -10.63 -15.17 19.44
N LYS A 2 -11.00 -16.04 18.49
CA LYS A 2 -11.62 -15.66 17.21
C LYS A 2 -13.13 -15.55 17.41
N TYR A 3 -13.67 -14.33 17.34
CA TYR A 3 -15.08 -14.07 17.07
C TYR A 3 -15.22 -13.77 15.58
N GLY A 4 -16.34 -14.16 14.96
CA GLY A 4 -16.60 -14.14 13.52
C GLY A 4 -16.57 -12.76 12.85
N GLY A 5 -15.41 -12.10 12.87
CA GLY A 5 -15.07 -10.97 12.02
C GLY A 5 -14.32 -11.49 10.81
N ILE A 6 -14.69 -11.03 9.63
CA ILE A 6 -13.91 -11.25 8.41
C ILE A 6 -12.52 -10.66 8.66
N GLU A 7 -11.48 -11.50 8.69
CA GLU A 7 -10.08 -11.08 8.73
C GLU A 7 -9.74 -10.49 7.35
N LYS A 8 -10.00 -9.19 7.17
CA LYS A 8 -9.62 -8.46 5.95
C LYS A 8 -8.11 -8.23 5.96
N GLY A 9 -7.41 -8.68 4.91
CA GLY A 9 -5.97 -8.47 4.76
C GLY A 9 -5.08 -9.69 5.05
N ALA A 10 -5.64 -10.89 5.19
CA ALA A 10 -4.81 -12.11 5.31
C ALA A 10 -4.03 -12.41 4.01
N GLU A 11 -4.63 -12.13 2.86
CA GLU A 11 -4.07 -12.42 1.53
C GLU A 11 -4.02 -11.15 0.67
N LEU A 12 -3.12 -11.16 -0.32
CA LEU A 12 -3.15 -10.17 -1.40
C LEU A 12 -4.43 -10.35 -2.21
N VAL A 13 -5.03 -9.23 -2.60
CA VAL A 13 -6.21 -9.23 -3.47
C VAL A 13 -5.83 -8.79 -4.88
N PRO A 14 -6.62 -9.15 -5.92
CA PRO A 14 -6.39 -8.67 -7.27
C PRO A 14 -6.26 -7.14 -7.32
N ALA A 15 -5.36 -6.61 -8.14
CA ALA A 15 -5.10 -5.17 -8.21
C ALA A 15 -6.32 -4.30 -8.58
N ARG A 16 -7.36 -4.91 -9.17
CA ARG A 16 -8.63 -4.28 -9.54
C ARG A 16 -9.78 -4.56 -8.56
N ALA A 17 -9.50 -5.23 -7.44
CA ALA A 17 -10.48 -5.47 -6.40
C ALA A 17 -10.65 -4.24 -5.49
N GLY A 18 -11.85 -4.05 -4.97
CA GLY A 18 -12.21 -2.96 -4.07
C GLY A 18 -12.84 -1.76 -4.78
N SER A 19 -12.86 -0.63 -4.08
CA SER A 19 -13.44 0.62 -4.58
C SER A 19 -12.33 1.64 -4.83
N SER A 20 -12.48 2.43 -5.88
CA SER A 20 -11.56 3.53 -6.17
C SER A 20 -11.78 4.73 -5.24
N ASN A 21 -10.73 5.50 -4.99
CA ASN A 21 -10.87 6.85 -4.44
C ASN A 21 -11.40 7.85 -5.51
N GLY A 22 -11.53 9.12 -5.15
CA GLY A 22 -12.01 10.18 -6.06
C GLY A 22 -11.15 10.42 -7.30
N PHE A 23 -9.94 9.85 -7.36
CA PHE A 23 -9.03 9.91 -8.52
C PHE A 23 -9.04 8.61 -9.36
N GLY A 24 -9.93 7.66 -9.06
CA GLY A 24 -9.98 6.38 -9.76
C GLY A 24 -8.91 5.38 -9.32
N LEU A 25 -8.14 5.67 -8.25
CA LEU A 25 -7.09 4.78 -7.77
C LEU A 25 -7.65 3.70 -6.86
N LEU A 26 -7.36 2.43 -7.17
CA LEU A 26 -7.59 1.27 -6.31
C LEU A 26 -6.32 0.90 -5.55
N ASN A 27 -6.51 0.39 -4.32
CA ASN A 27 -5.45 -0.10 -3.45
C ASN A 27 -4.37 0.95 -3.14
N ALA A 28 -4.75 2.23 -3.06
CA ALA A 28 -3.83 3.30 -2.62
C ALA A 28 -3.48 3.23 -1.13
N VAL A 29 -4.21 2.42 -0.36
CA VAL A 29 -4.00 2.15 1.06
C VAL A 29 -4.23 0.66 1.30
N GLY A 30 -3.23 -0.03 1.83
CA GLY A 30 -3.26 -1.47 2.08
C GLY A 30 -2.98 -2.32 0.82
N ASN A 31 -3.29 -3.62 0.90
CA ASN A 31 -2.82 -4.66 -0.02
C ASN A 31 -1.28 -4.79 0.06
N VAL A 32 -0.54 -4.00 -0.70
CA VAL A 32 0.92 -3.90 -0.63
C VAL A 32 1.30 -2.46 -0.29
N GLN A 33 2.38 -2.29 0.46
CA GLN A 33 3.01 -0.97 0.51
C GLN A 33 3.66 -0.70 -0.86
N GLU A 34 3.58 0.52 -1.35
CA GLU A 34 4.12 0.89 -2.66
C GLU A 34 5.43 1.68 -2.51
N TRP A 35 6.45 1.33 -3.30
CA TRP A 35 7.68 2.13 -3.41
C TRP A 35 7.39 3.52 -3.98
N GLY A 36 8.00 4.52 -3.38
CA GLY A 36 8.05 5.88 -3.88
C GLY A 36 9.35 6.57 -3.49
N LEU A 37 9.64 7.70 -4.12
CA LEU A 37 10.75 8.56 -3.76
C LEU A 37 10.23 9.73 -2.92
N GLY A 38 10.91 10.00 -1.81
CA GLY A 38 10.67 11.19 -1.03
C GLY A 38 11.30 12.44 -1.67
N THR A 39 11.15 13.58 -0.99
CA THR A 39 11.60 14.88 -1.52
C THR A 39 13.12 15.00 -1.60
N GLU A 40 13.84 14.20 -0.83
CA GLU A 40 15.31 14.18 -0.82
C GLU A 40 15.86 12.97 -1.61
N GLY A 41 14.98 12.26 -2.33
CA GLY A 41 15.35 11.07 -3.11
C GLY A 41 15.45 9.79 -2.28
N GLU A 42 15.04 9.82 -1.01
CA GLU A 42 15.02 8.63 -0.16
C GLU A 42 13.95 7.63 -0.64
N LEU A 43 14.28 6.34 -0.59
CA LEU A 43 13.33 5.29 -0.93
C LEU A 43 12.34 5.11 0.23
N LEU A 44 11.05 5.26 -0.08
CA LEU A 44 9.95 5.16 0.88
C LEU A 44 9.03 3.99 0.51
N ALA A 45 8.43 3.40 1.55
CA ALA A 45 7.25 2.56 1.45
C ALA A 45 6.02 3.36 1.88
N LEU A 46 5.03 3.44 0.99
CA LEU A 46 3.85 4.30 1.10
C LEU A 46 2.55 3.47 1.19
N GLY A 47 1.51 4.03 1.80
CA GLY A 47 0.14 3.48 1.78
C GLY A 47 -0.11 2.29 2.71
N GLY A 48 0.94 1.70 3.28
CA GLY A 48 0.85 0.52 4.15
C GLY A 48 0.50 -0.76 3.41
N SER A 49 0.59 -1.89 4.10
CA SER A 49 0.43 -3.23 3.52
C SER A 49 -0.63 -4.05 4.26
N ARG A 50 -0.89 -5.27 3.76
CA ARG A 50 -1.82 -6.24 4.37
C ARG A 50 -1.48 -6.60 5.82
N ILE A 51 -0.21 -6.47 6.23
CA ILE A 51 0.26 -6.78 7.58
C ILE A 51 0.17 -5.57 8.53
N ASP A 52 -0.10 -4.37 8.01
CA ASP A 52 -0.29 -3.20 8.85
C ASP A 52 -1.64 -3.28 9.56
N PRO A 53 -1.71 -2.99 10.87
CA PRO A 53 -2.98 -2.87 11.56
C PRO A 53 -3.87 -1.85 10.85
N MET A 54 -5.16 -2.15 10.73
CA MET A 54 -6.09 -1.25 10.02
C MET A 54 -6.12 0.18 10.61
N SER A 55 -5.81 0.33 11.91
CA SER A 55 -5.66 1.63 12.58
C SER A 55 -4.44 2.46 12.13
N ARG A 56 -3.49 1.86 11.40
CA ARG A 56 -2.25 2.47 10.91
C ARG A 56 -2.14 2.45 9.38
N CYS A 57 -3.15 1.92 8.69
CA CYS A 57 -3.24 1.92 7.24
C CYS A 57 -3.85 3.25 6.77
N LEU A 58 -3.02 4.30 6.74
CA LEU A 58 -3.41 5.64 6.34
C LEU A 58 -2.79 5.99 4.98
N ALA A 59 -3.47 6.83 4.20
CA ALA A 59 -2.92 7.38 2.96
C ALA A 59 -1.64 8.20 3.18
N THR A 60 -1.43 8.68 4.41
CA THR A 60 -0.25 9.44 4.84
C THR A 60 0.85 8.56 5.42
N THR A 61 0.67 7.23 5.49
CA THR A 61 1.71 6.32 5.97
C THR A 61 2.91 6.38 5.04
N LYS A 62 4.06 6.77 5.61
CA LYS A 62 5.38 6.77 4.95
C LYS A 62 6.39 6.11 5.89
N LYS A 63 7.19 5.19 5.38
CA LYS A 63 8.27 4.53 6.12
C LYS A 63 9.53 4.50 5.25
N LEU A 64 10.70 4.70 5.83
CA LEU A 64 11.97 4.46 5.14
C LEU A 64 12.05 3.00 4.70
N HIS A 65 12.49 2.77 3.48
CA HIS A 65 12.64 1.43 2.91
C HIS A 65 14.11 1.19 2.53
N ASN A 66 14.61 -0.01 2.80
CA ASN A 66 16.03 -0.36 2.61
C ASN A 66 16.37 -0.89 1.20
N GLY A 67 15.36 -0.97 0.32
CA GLY A 67 15.49 -1.43 -1.07
C GLY A 67 15.56 -2.95 -1.24
N GLN A 68 15.50 -3.72 -0.16
CA GLN A 68 15.46 -5.18 -0.24
C GLN A 68 14.07 -5.66 -0.65
N PRO A 69 13.96 -6.73 -1.45
CA PRO A 69 12.67 -7.28 -1.83
C PRO A 69 11.98 -7.96 -0.65
N ASP A 70 10.66 -7.88 -0.60
CA ASP A 70 9.81 -8.63 0.31
C ASP A 70 8.44 -8.95 -0.35
N GLU A 71 7.61 -9.74 0.34
CA GLU A 71 6.32 -10.21 -0.20
C GLU A 71 5.18 -9.20 -0.10
N PHE A 72 5.38 -8.08 0.57
CA PHE A 72 4.32 -7.10 0.88
C PHE A 72 4.60 -5.71 0.32
N THR A 73 5.68 -5.57 -0.46
CA THR A 73 6.10 -4.35 -1.13
C THR A 73 5.97 -4.48 -2.64
N GLY A 74 5.25 -3.53 -3.25
CA GLY A 74 5.07 -3.41 -4.69
C GLY A 74 5.37 -1.99 -5.16
N PHE A 75 4.84 -1.62 -6.32
CA PHE A 75 4.97 -0.28 -6.88
C PHE A 75 3.86 0.00 -7.89
N ARG A 76 3.71 1.30 -8.20
CA ARG A 76 2.87 1.79 -9.28
C ARG A 76 3.69 2.70 -10.17
N VAL A 77 3.53 2.53 -11.47
CA VAL A 77 4.20 3.39 -12.46
C VAL A 77 3.40 4.67 -12.64
N VAL A 78 4.10 5.79 -12.68
CA VAL A 78 3.58 7.10 -13.07
C VAL A 78 4.23 7.53 -14.38
N ARG A 79 3.50 8.29 -15.19
CA ARG A 79 3.99 8.80 -16.47
C ARG A 79 3.69 10.29 -16.57
N ASP A 80 4.68 11.06 -17.00
CA ASP A 80 4.44 12.43 -17.46
C ASP A 80 3.63 12.38 -18.77
N VAL A 81 2.62 13.25 -18.88
CA VAL A 81 1.72 13.35 -20.03
C VAL A 81 1.91 14.64 -20.82
N ASN A 82 2.92 15.45 -20.47
CA ASN A 82 3.32 16.65 -21.18
C ASN A 82 3.91 16.36 -22.57
#